data_AF-A0A1W9X938-F1
#
_entry.id   AF-A0A1W9X938-F1
#
_cell.length_a   1.000
_cell.length_b   1.000
_cell.length_c   1.000
_cell.angle_alpha   90.00
_cell.angle_beta   90.00
_cell.angle_gamma   90.00
#
_symmetry.space_group_name_H-M   'P 1'
#
loop_
_entity.id
_entity.type
_entity.pdbx_description
1 polymer ?
#
loop_
_entity_poly.entity_id
_entity_poly.type
_entity_poly.pdbx_seq_one_letter_code
_entity_poly.pdbx_strand_id
1 'polypeptide(L)'
;MPEIGDIVEMTVDMPERNLRVGAKGTIVHCHSNNAYEVEFTNEEGETLDFMPLSPEQFIVVWRVETQEWVTVAEQAAAIVKNLPDNTAKEVLDFARFFIGKTSFSKLDAEDTEAASFGKTLG
;
A
#
# COMPACT_ATOMS: atom_id res chain seq x y z
N MET A 1 -13.71 4.86 -9.49
CA MET A 1 -12.83 6.05 -9.44
C MET A 1 -12.78 6.50 -7.98
N PRO A 2 -11.79 7.29 -7.52
CA PRO A 2 -11.85 7.87 -6.19
C PRO A 2 -13.09 8.76 -6.03
N GLU A 3 -13.68 8.75 -4.83
CA GLU A 3 -14.92 9.47 -4.52
C GLU A 3 -14.76 10.38 -3.29
N ILE A 4 -15.67 11.36 -3.15
CA ILE A 4 -15.70 12.23 -1.96
C ILE A 4 -15.94 11.35 -0.73
N GLY A 5 -15.05 11.44 0.24
CA GLY A 5 -15.04 10.64 1.47
C GLY A 5 -14.04 9.49 1.46
N ASP A 6 -13.48 9.11 0.32
CA ASP A 6 -12.39 8.12 0.29
C ASP A 6 -11.18 8.63 1.09
N ILE A 7 -10.52 7.73 1.82
CA ILE A 7 -9.21 8.02 2.42
C ILE A 7 -8.14 7.61 1.42
N VAL A 8 -7.24 8.54 1.16
CA VAL A 8 -6.11 8.36 0.26
C VAL A 8 -4.79 8.47 1.00
N GLU A 9 -3.77 7.82 0.47
CA GLU A 9 -2.39 7.90 0.95
C GLU A 9 -1.49 8.46 -0.15
N MET A 10 -0.69 9.47 0.16
CA MET A 10 0.22 10.10 -0.80
C MET A 10 1.34 9.15 -1.22
N THR A 11 1.62 9.12 -2.52
CA THR A 11 2.74 8.37 -3.12
C THR A 11 3.90 9.27 -3.54
N VAL A 12 3.80 10.58 -3.27
CA VAL A 12 4.83 11.58 -3.56
C VAL A 12 5.16 12.39 -2.30
N ASP A 13 6.40 12.87 -2.19
CA ASP A 13 6.77 13.82 -1.14
C ASP A 13 6.44 15.26 -1.56
N MET A 14 5.96 16.07 -0.60
CA MET A 14 5.76 17.52 -0.77
C MET A 14 6.37 18.26 0.43
N PRO A 15 7.71 18.34 0.48
CA PRO A 15 8.42 18.86 1.65
C PRO A 15 8.12 20.33 1.96
N GLU A 16 7.82 21.15 0.96
CA GLU A 16 7.40 22.54 1.09
C GLU A 16 6.09 22.71 1.87
N ARG A 17 5.31 21.63 1.99
CA ARG A 17 4.04 21.54 2.71
C ARG A 17 4.11 20.68 3.97
N ASN A 18 5.32 20.23 4.33
CA ASN A 18 5.55 19.27 5.42
C ASN A 18 4.80 17.93 5.26
N LEU A 19 4.39 17.58 4.05
CA LEU A 19 3.80 16.29 3.74
C LEU A 19 4.86 15.33 3.18
N ARG A 20 4.67 14.04 3.45
CA ARG A 20 5.56 12.96 3.02
C ARG A 20 4.76 11.84 2.39
N VAL A 21 5.43 11.01 1.60
CA VAL A 21 4.89 9.71 1.19
C VAL A 21 4.33 8.97 2.41
N GLY A 22 3.14 8.40 2.27
CA GLY A 22 2.43 7.75 3.38
C GLY A 22 1.50 8.68 4.17
N ALA A 23 1.53 9.99 3.94
CA ALA A 23 0.56 10.91 4.54
C ALA A 23 -0.85 10.58 4.05
N LYS A 24 -1.81 10.50 4.98
CA LYS A 24 -3.20 10.18 4.69
C LYS A 24 -4.09 11.41 4.74
N GLY A 25 -5.01 11.50 3.79
CA GLY A 25 -6.01 12.56 3.71
C GLY A 25 -7.33 12.05 3.19
N THR A 26 -8.36 12.88 3.28
CA THR A 26 -9.72 12.57 2.81
C THR A 26 -10.02 13.37 1.56
N ILE A 27 -10.57 12.73 0.53
CA ILE A 27 -11.09 13.47 -0.62
C ILE A 27 -12.34 14.23 -0.20
N VAL A 28 -12.30 15.55 -0.30
CA VAL A 28 -13.45 16.41 0.05
C VAL A 28 -14.14 17.01 -1.18
N HIS A 29 -13.48 16.98 -2.34
CA HIS A 29 -14.04 17.46 -3.61
C HIS A 29 -13.42 16.74 -4.82
N CYS A 30 -14.24 16.46 -5.83
CA CYS A 30 -13.80 15.90 -7.11
C CYS A 30 -13.97 16.96 -8.20
N HIS A 31 -12.86 17.41 -8.79
CA HIS A 31 -12.86 18.37 -9.90
C HIS A 31 -13.14 17.66 -11.24
N SER A 32 -13.66 18.39 -12.22
CA SER A 32 -14.02 17.86 -13.55
C SER A 32 -12.83 17.39 -14.40
N ASN A 33 -11.61 17.78 -14.05
CA ASN A 33 -10.36 17.47 -14.75
C ASN A 33 -9.59 16.30 -14.12
N ASN A 34 -10.27 15.39 -13.41
CA ASN A 34 -9.64 14.24 -12.74
C ASN A 34 -8.60 14.67 -11.68
N ALA A 35 -8.87 15.78 -10.99
CA ALA A 35 -8.13 16.23 -9.81
C ALA A 35 -9.03 16.12 -8.58
N TYR A 36 -8.42 15.80 -7.44
CA TYR A 36 -9.13 15.51 -6.20
C TYR A 36 -8.60 16.45 -5.12
N GLU A 37 -9.47 17.25 -4.55
CA GLU A 37 -9.11 18.08 -3.40
C GLU A 37 -9.05 17.20 -2.16
N VAL A 38 -7.88 17.15 -1.54
CA VAL A 38 -7.59 16.28 -0.39
C VAL A 38 -7.29 17.14 0.82
N GLU A 39 -8.00 16.86 1.90
CA GLU A 39 -7.76 17.44 3.21
C GLU A 39 -6.91 16.50 4.06
N PHE A 40 -5.82 17.02 4.61
CA PHE A 40 -4.97 16.33 5.57
C PHE A 40 -5.27 16.88 6.96
N THR A 41 -5.52 16.00 7.94
CA THR A 41 -5.79 16.38 9.32
C THR A 41 -4.83 15.70 10.29
N ASN A 42 -4.60 16.32 11.44
CA ASN A 42 -3.93 15.64 12.56
C ASN A 42 -4.91 14.77 13.35
N GLU A 43 -4.42 14.13 14.41
CA GLU A 43 -5.23 13.27 15.29
C GLU A 43 -6.29 14.04 16.10
N GLU A 44 -6.14 15.35 16.23
CA GLU A 44 -7.10 16.24 16.89
C GLU A 44 -8.20 16.73 15.93
N GLY A 45 -8.10 16.38 14.64
CA GLY A 45 -9.05 16.79 13.60
C GLY A 45 -8.77 18.18 13.02
N GLU A 46 -7.62 18.78 13.33
CA GLU A 46 -7.22 20.06 12.75
C GLU A 46 -6.66 19.85 11.35
N THR A 47 -7.09 20.69 10.40
CA THR A 47 -6.54 20.72 9.04
C THR A 47 -5.06 21.11 9.06
N LEU A 48 -4.21 20.20 8.59
CA LEU A 48 -2.78 20.42 8.37
C LEU A 48 -2.50 21.06 7.00
N ASP A 49 -3.17 20.56 5.96
CA ASP A 49 -3.09 21.11 4.60
C ASP A 49 -4.33 20.69 3.79
N PHE A 50 -4.54 21.38 2.68
CA PHE A 50 -5.65 21.20 1.76
C PHE A 50 -5.20 21.55 0.34
N MET A 51 -5.19 20.57 -0.56
CA MET A 51 -4.73 20.79 -1.94
C MET A 51 -5.31 19.81 -2.96
N PRO A 52 -5.33 20.19 -4.25
CA PRO A 52 -5.65 19.26 -5.31
C PRO A 52 -4.49 18.30 -5.59
N LEU A 53 -4.80 17.00 -5.70
CA LEU A 53 -3.90 15.95 -6.14
C LEU A 53 -4.43 15.29 -7.42
N SER A 54 -3.51 14.88 -8.31
CA SER A 54 -3.84 13.97 -9.42
C SER A 54 -3.86 12.51 -8.95
N PRO A 55 -4.60 11.61 -9.62
CA PRO A 55 -4.71 10.20 -9.22
C PRO A 55 -3.38 9.43 -9.22
N GLU A 56 -2.33 9.96 -9.85
CA GLU A 56 -0.99 9.37 -9.82
C GLU A 56 -0.22 9.70 -8.53
N GLN A 57 -0.65 10.73 -7.79
CA GLN A 57 0.01 11.23 -6.57
C GLN A 57 -0.50 10.57 -5.28
N PHE A 58 -1.48 9.67 -5.38
CA PHE A 58 -2.02 8.94 -4.24
C PHE A 58 -2.54 7.56 -4.62
N ILE A 59 -2.81 6.74 -3.59
CA ILE A 59 -3.64 5.53 -3.69
C ILE A 59 -4.83 5.63 -2.74
N VAL A 60 -5.95 4.98 -3.06
CA VAL A 60 -7.08 4.85 -2.12
C VAL A 60 -6.75 3.72 -1.14
N VAL A 61 -6.89 4.00 0.16
CA VAL A 61 -6.64 3.02 1.23
C VAL A 61 -7.91 2.66 2.01
N TRP A 62 -8.95 3.49 1.95
CA TRP A 62 -10.28 3.17 2.47
C TRP A 62 -11.35 3.74 1.54
N ARG A 63 -12.41 2.97 1.30
CA ARG A 63 -13.50 3.34 0.38
C ARG A 63 -14.75 3.77 1.13
N VAL A 64 -15.29 4.92 0.78
CA VAL A 64 -16.54 5.43 1.35
C VAL A 64 -17.74 4.59 0.94
N GLU A 65 -17.78 4.14 -0.32
CA GLU A 65 -18.90 3.39 -0.90
C GLU A 65 -19.11 2.05 -0.18
N THR A 66 -18.03 1.31 0.05
CA THR A 66 -18.08 -0.02 0.69
C THR A 66 -17.86 0.04 2.19
N GLN A 67 -17.37 1.17 2.71
CA GLN A 67 -16.94 1.36 4.10
C GLN A 67 -15.83 0.40 4.54
N GLU A 68 -14.98 -0.01 3.60
CA GLU A 68 -13.92 -1.01 3.83
C GLU A 68 -12.53 -0.47 3.53
N TRP A 69 -11.54 -1.01 4.26
CA TRP A 69 -10.13 -0.81 3.94
C TRP A 69 -9.76 -1.60 2.68
N VAL A 70 -9.05 -0.95 1.76
CA VAL A 70 -8.48 -1.58 0.58
C VAL A 70 -7.43 -2.61 1.03
N THR A 71 -7.42 -3.80 0.45
CA THR A 71 -6.49 -4.84 0.88
C THR A 71 -5.04 -4.46 0.59
N VAL A 72 -4.09 -4.98 1.37
CA VAL A 72 -2.65 -4.72 1.14
C VAL A 72 -2.22 -5.13 -0.28
N ALA A 73 -2.79 -6.21 -0.82
CA ALA A 73 -2.50 -6.65 -2.18
C ALA A 73 -2.94 -5.63 -3.22
N GLU A 74 -4.13 -5.06 -3.07
CA GLU A 74 -4.65 -4.01 -3.96
C GLU A 74 -3.88 -2.70 -3.81
N GLN A 75 -3.54 -2.30 -2.58
CA GLN A 75 -2.70 -1.12 -2.33
C GLN A 75 -1.33 -1.28 -2.99
N ALA A 76 -0.68 -2.43 -2.81
CA ALA A 76 0.59 -2.74 -3.45
C ALA A 76 0.48 -2.73 -4.99
N ALA A 77 -0.57 -3.34 -5.54
CA ALA A 77 -0.82 -3.32 -6.99
C ALA A 77 -1.01 -1.89 -7.52
N ALA A 78 -1.71 -1.02 -6.78
CA ALA A 78 -1.91 0.37 -7.14
C ALA A 78 -0.60 1.18 -7.14
N ILE A 79 0.27 0.96 -6.15
CA ILE A 79 1.60 1.58 -6.11
C ILE A 79 2.44 1.10 -7.30
N VAL A 80 2.55 -0.22 -7.49
CA VAL A 80 3.39 -0.82 -8.54
C VAL A 80 2.94 -0.40 -9.94
N LYS A 81 1.63 -0.24 -10.17
CA LYS A 81 1.07 0.22 -11.44
C LYS A 81 1.61 1.60 -11.87
N ASN A 82 1.96 2.47 -10.92
CA ASN A 82 2.42 3.83 -11.19
C ASN A 82 3.96 3.96 -11.16
N LEU A 83 4.69 2.88 -10.89
CA LEU A 83 6.15 2.88 -10.94
C LEU A 83 6.68 2.78 -12.38
N PRO A 84 7.88 3.29 -12.65
CA PRO A 84 8.61 2.97 -13.89
C PRO A 84 8.78 1.46 -14.08
N ASP A 85 8.70 0.97 -15.33
CA ASP A 85 8.74 -0.47 -15.65
C ASP A 85 9.95 -1.21 -15.05
N ASN A 86 11.12 -0.57 -15.04
CA ASN A 86 12.32 -1.14 -14.42
C ASN A 86 12.18 -1.29 -12.91
N THR A 87 11.62 -0.29 -12.23
CA THR A 87 11.35 -0.34 -10.78
C THR A 87 10.24 -1.33 -10.45
N ALA A 88 9.16 -1.37 -11.23
CA ALA A 88 8.10 -2.36 -11.07
C ALA A 88 8.63 -3.80 -11.21
N LYS A 89 9.57 -4.02 -12.14
CA LYS A 89 10.26 -5.30 -12.30
C LYS A 89 11.11 -5.65 -11.08
N GLU A 90 11.85 -4.69 -10.50
CA GLU A 90 12.61 -4.91 -9.27
C GLU A 90 11.70 -5.34 -8.10
N VAL A 91 10.54 -4.69 -7.95
CA VAL A 91 9.54 -5.09 -6.94
C VAL A 91 9.03 -6.52 -7.18
N LEU A 92 8.74 -6.87 -8.44
CA LEU A 92 8.30 -8.22 -8.79
C LEU A 92 9.37 -9.28 -8.50
N ASP A 93 10.63 -8.99 -8.83
CA ASP A 93 11.75 -9.89 -8.58
C ASP A 93 12.01 -10.05 -7.07
N PHE A 94 11.82 -8.99 -6.29
CA PHE A 94 11.85 -9.05 -4.82
C PHE A 94 10.73 -9.91 -4.24
N ALA A 95 9.50 -9.82 -4.76
CA ALA A 95 8.41 -10.70 -4.37
C ALA A 95 8.71 -12.17 -4.70
N ARG A 96 9.29 -12.45 -5.87
CA ARG A 96 9.72 -13.81 -6.27
C ARG A 96 10.80 -14.37 -5.35
N PHE A 97 11.72 -13.54 -4.89
CA PHE A 97 12.75 -13.94 -3.93
C PHE A 97 12.13 -14.47 -2.62
N PHE A 98 11.07 -13.83 -2.11
CA PHE A 98 10.37 -14.34 -0.92
C PHE A 98 9.67 -15.66 -1.16
N ILE A 99 9.05 -15.86 -2.33
CA ILE A 99 8.45 -17.16 -2.69
C ILE A 99 9.51 -18.25 -2.62
N GLY A 100 10.70 -17.99 -3.20
CA GLY A 100 11.85 -18.89 -3.12
C GLY A 100 12.25 -19.19 -1.68
N LYS A 101 12.39 -18.17 -0.83
CA LYS A 101 12.72 -18.34 0.60
C LYS A 101 11.68 -19.15 1.36
N THR A 102 10.39 -18.90 1.14
CA THR A 102 9.31 -19.65 1.79
C THR A 102 9.34 -21.12 1.38
N SER A 103 9.67 -21.43 0.12
CA SER A 103 9.87 -22.83 -0.31
C SER A 103 11.09 -23.49 0.33
N PHE A 104 12.20 -22.77 0.52
CA PHE A 104 13.38 -23.31 1.23
C PHE A 104 13.10 -23.53 2.72
N SER A 105 12.47 -22.57 3.41
CA SER A 105 12.15 -22.72 4.83
C SER A 105 11.15 -23.85 5.12
N LYS A 106 10.29 -24.18 4.16
CA LYS A 106 9.31 -25.26 4.30
C LYS A 106 9.96 -26.65 4.15
N LEU A 107 10.95 -26.77 3.27
CA LEU A 107 11.79 -27.98 3.14
C LEU A 107 12.60 -28.25 4.41
N ASP A 108 13.22 -27.22 5.00
CA ASP A 108 14.00 -27.37 6.24
C ASP A 108 13.13 -27.79 7.45
N ALA A 109 11.88 -27.33 7.50
CA ALA A 109 10.93 -27.67 8.57
C ALA A 109 10.44 -29.13 8.46
N GLU A 110 10.14 -29.61 7.25
CA GLU A 110 9.72 -31.00 7.01
C GLU A 110 10.85 -32.01 7.30
N ASP A 111 12.11 -31.67 6.97
CA ASP A 111 13.27 -32.52 7.31
C ASP A 111 13.53 -32.60 8.83
N THR A 112 13.28 -31.51 9.56
CA THR A 112 13.42 -31.47 11.01
C THR A 112 12.33 -32.30 11.71
N GLU A 113 11.10 -32.27 11.20
CA GLU A 113 9.97 -33.03 11.72
C GLU A 113 10.13 -34.55 11.44
N ALA A 114 10.58 -34.92 10.24
CA ALA A 114 10.90 -36.31 9.88
C ALA A 114 12.05 -36.91 10.72
N ALA A 115 13.07 -36.11 11.06
CA ALA A 115 14.16 -36.54 11.93
C ALA A 115 13.75 -36.76 13.40
N SER A 116 12.64 -36.14 13.84
CA SER A 116 12.12 -36.27 15.21
C SER A 116 11.30 -37.54 15.42
N PHE A 117 10.54 -37.98 14.41
CA PHE A 117 9.75 -39.22 14.43
C PHE A 117 10.59 -40.51 14.35
N GLY A 118 11.83 -40.45 13.84
CA GLY A 118 12.72 -41.61 13.74
C GLY A 118 13.41 -42.02 15.05
N LYS A 119 13.30 -41.24 16.14
CA LYS A 119 14.00 -41.49 17.41
C LYS A 119 13.16 -42.12 18.53
N THR A 120 11.90 -42.47 18.27
CA THR A 120 10.98 -43.01 19.31
C THR A 120 10.69 -44.50 19.21
N LEU A 121 11.46 -45.26 18.43
CA LEU A 121 11.38 -46.73 18.37
C LEU A 121 12.77 -47.32 18.61
N GLY A 122 13.13 -47.50 19.87
CA GLY A 122 14.37 -48.13 20.34
C GLY A 122 14.29 -48.44 21.81
#